data_AF-U5EL79-F1
#
_entry.id   AF-U5EL79-F1
#
_cell.length_a   1.000
_cell.length_b   1.000
_cell.length_c   1.000
_cell.angle_alpha   90.00
_cell.angle_beta   90.00
_cell.angle_gamma   90.00
#
_symmetry.space_group_name_H-M   'P 1'
#
loop_
_entity.id
_entity.type
_entity.pdbx_description
1 polymer ?
#
loop_
_entity_poly.entity_id
_entity_poly.type
_entity_poly.pdbx_seq_one_letter_code
_entity_poly.pdbx_strand_id
1 'polypeptide(L)'
;MKDTRTHDEDGVIKPGAKLSGNAYVVVRLRDRDHPPGRILLVRNPRRCHHGYTLCVECADSWELDHHVDYELTGGGRRLREALDTQRAAPTSNEPAEDDTGEPGTDTADSSLAHP
;
A
#
# COMPACT_ATOMS: atom_id res chain seq x y z
N MET A 1 -20.62 -14.63 27.99
CA MET A 1 -20.84 -13.45 27.12
C MET A 1 -20.98 -13.94 25.69
N LYS A 2 -21.95 -13.44 24.91
CA LYS A 2 -22.06 -13.78 23.49
C LYS A 2 -21.03 -12.99 22.70
N ASP A 3 -20.26 -13.68 21.87
CA ASP A 3 -19.32 -13.02 20.95
C ASP A 3 -20.11 -12.21 19.91
N THR A 4 -19.99 -10.89 19.99
CA THR A 4 -20.62 -9.93 19.06
C THR A 4 -19.71 -9.58 17.88
N ARG A 5 -18.54 -10.23 17.76
CA ARG A 5 -17.59 -9.96 16.68
C ARG A 5 -18.15 -10.41 15.33
N THR A 6 -18.06 -9.52 14.35
CA THR A 6 -18.61 -9.69 13.00
C THR A 6 -17.72 -10.51 12.05
N HIS A 7 -16.52 -10.84 12.48
CA HIS A 7 -15.49 -11.51 11.68
C HIS A 7 -14.61 -12.37 12.60
N ASP A 8 -13.86 -13.31 12.04
CA ASP A 8 -12.89 -14.14 12.78
C ASP A 8 -11.54 -13.43 12.98
N GLU A 9 -10.51 -14.18 13.38
CA GLU A 9 -9.17 -13.64 13.60
C GLU A 9 -8.47 -13.21 12.31
N ASP A 10 -8.78 -13.88 11.21
CA ASP A 10 -8.25 -13.61 9.88
C ASP A 10 -8.95 -12.43 9.19
N GLY A 11 -10.07 -11.99 9.74
CA GLY A 11 -10.87 -10.90 9.19
C GLY A 11 -11.94 -11.36 8.21
N VAL A 12 -12.18 -12.67 8.10
CA VAL A 12 -13.28 -13.23 7.32
C VAL A 12 -14.59 -12.90 8.01
N ILE A 13 -15.50 -12.28 7.27
CA ILE A 13 -16.78 -11.80 7.79
C ILE A 13 -17.72 -13.01 7.99
N LYS A 14 -18.28 -13.12 9.20
CA LYS A 14 -19.25 -14.18 9.52
C LYS A 14 -20.52 -13.99 8.68
N PRO A 15 -21.14 -15.05 8.14
CA PRO A 15 -22.39 -14.95 7.40
C PRO A 15 -23.48 -14.22 8.19
N GLY A 16 -24.17 -13.27 7.54
CA GLY A 16 -25.23 -12.47 8.16
C GLY A 16 -24.75 -11.40 9.15
N ALA A 17 -23.44 -11.23 9.34
CA ALA A 17 -22.91 -10.18 10.20
C ALA A 17 -23.24 -8.79 9.65
N LYS A 18 -23.73 -7.90 10.53
CA LYS A 18 -24.02 -6.52 10.17
C LYS A 18 -22.76 -5.67 10.36
N LEU A 19 -22.13 -5.28 9.25
CA LEU A 19 -20.95 -4.44 9.28
C LEU A 19 -21.31 -2.96 9.34
N SER A 20 -20.50 -2.19 10.06
CA SER A 20 -20.49 -0.73 9.89
C SER A 20 -19.91 -0.40 8.53
N GLY A 21 -20.56 0.47 7.76
CA GLY A 21 -20.06 0.99 6.48
C GLY A 21 -18.69 1.68 6.59
N ASN A 22 -18.19 1.94 7.80
CA ASN A 22 -16.88 2.56 8.03
C ASN A 22 -15.73 1.55 8.14
N ALA A 23 -16.01 0.23 8.14
CA ALA A 23 -15.03 -0.79 8.48
C ALA A 23 -14.54 -1.63 7.30
N TYR A 24 -15.12 -1.46 6.12
CA TYR A 24 -14.86 -2.32 4.95
C TYR A 24 -14.82 -1.53 3.65
N VAL A 25 -14.33 -2.17 2.60
CA VAL A 25 -14.40 -1.73 1.20
C VAL A 25 -15.00 -2.86 0.36
N VAL A 26 -15.54 -2.52 -0.80
CA VAL A 26 -16.00 -3.50 -1.79
C VAL A 26 -14.98 -3.59 -2.91
N VAL A 27 -14.64 -4.81 -3.32
CA VAL A 27 -13.76 -5.08 -4.45
C VAL A 27 -14.47 -5.98 -5.47
N ARG A 28 -14.26 -5.73 -6.76
CA ARG A 28 -14.85 -6.50 -7.87
C ARG A 28 -13.73 -6.95 -8.80
N LEU A 29 -13.80 -8.17 -9.32
CA LEU A 29 -12.81 -8.65 -10.29
C LEU A 29 -12.92 -7.81 -11.58
N ARG A 30 -11.79 -7.40 -12.18
CA ARG A 30 -11.79 -6.55 -13.38
C ARG A 30 -12.31 -7.27 -14.63
N ASP A 31 -11.90 -8.52 -14.83
CA ASP A 31 -12.11 -9.24 -16.11
C ASP A 31 -13.33 -10.15 -16.13
N ARG A 32 -14.37 -9.84 -15.36
CA ARG A 32 -15.65 -10.56 -15.44
C ARG A 32 -16.79 -9.60 -15.73
N ASP A 33 -17.71 -10.03 -16.58
CA ASP A 33 -19.02 -9.40 -16.69
C ASP A 33 -19.78 -9.61 -15.36
N HIS A 34 -19.91 -8.54 -14.59
CA HIS A 34 -20.71 -8.46 -13.35
C HIS A 34 -20.37 -9.50 -12.24
N PRO A 35 -19.11 -9.64 -11.81
CA PRO A 35 -18.78 -10.51 -10.69
C PRO A 35 -19.41 -9.97 -9.39
N PRO A 36 -19.86 -10.85 -8.49
CA PRO A 36 -20.29 -10.42 -7.17
C PRO A 36 -19.12 -9.72 -6.47
N GLY A 37 -19.37 -8.51 -5.96
CA GLY A 37 -18.39 -7.77 -5.17
C GLY A 37 -18.05 -8.53 -3.89
N ARG A 38 -16.76 -8.59 -3.56
CA ARG A 38 -16.27 -9.10 -2.27
C ARG A 38 -16.13 -7.94 -1.30
N ILE A 39 -16.51 -8.18 -0.05
CA ILE A 39 -16.33 -7.22 1.04
C ILE A 39 -15.03 -7.57 1.77
N LEU A 40 -14.11 -6.62 1.86
CA LEU A 40 -12.86 -6.76 2.62
C LEU A 40 -12.84 -5.76 3.77
N LEU A 41 -12.47 -6.23 4.98
CA LEU A 41 -12.26 -5.32 6.11
C LEU A 41 -11.04 -4.44 5.86
N VAL A 42 -11.17 -3.15 6.16
CA VAL A 42 -10.04 -2.20 6.11
C VAL A 42 -9.30 -2.26 7.44
N ARG A 43 -7.98 -2.50 7.38
CA ARG A 43 -7.10 -2.67 8.54
C ARG A 43 -5.86 -1.82 8.45
N ASN A 44 -5.30 -1.51 9.61
CA ASN A 44 -3.93 -1.00 9.70
C ASN A 44 -2.95 -2.07 9.19
N PRO A 45 -1.86 -1.72 8.48
CA PRO A 45 -0.87 -2.67 7.99
C PRO A 45 -0.40 -3.69 9.04
N ARG A 46 -0.18 -3.25 10.29
CA ARG A 46 0.27 -4.13 11.39
C ARG A 46 -0.76 -5.19 11.82
N ARG A 47 -2.00 -5.08 11.37
CA ARG A 47 -3.12 -5.99 11.67
C ARG A 47 -3.81 -6.47 10.39
N CYS A 48 -3.17 -6.27 9.25
CA CYS A 48 -3.69 -6.72 7.97
C CYS A 48 -3.36 -8.21 7.82
N HIS A 49 -4.38 -9.03 7.60
CA HIS A 49 -4.16 -10.36 7.04
C HIS A 49 -4.17 -10.22 5.53
N HIS A 50 -2.99 -10.22 4.92
CA HIS A 50 -2.81 -10.05 3.48
C HIS A 50 -3.58 -11.13 2.71
N GLY A 51 -4.34 -10.73 1.70
CA GLY A 51 -5.22 -11.62 0.92
C GLY A 51 -6.64 -11.80 1.49
N TYR A 52 -6.88 -11.48 2.76
CA TYR A 52 -8.20 -11.58 3.41
C TYR A 52 -8.77 -10.23 3.86
N THR A 53 -7.90 -9.27 4.14
CA THR A 53 -8.24 -7.89 4.51
C THR A 53 -7.43 -6.92 3.64
N LEU A 54 -7.79 -5.63 3.70
CA LEU A 54 -7.14 -4.59 2.90
C LEU A 54 -6.52 -3.51 3.79
N CYS A 55 -5.27 -3.14 3.51
CA CYS A 55 -4.56 -2.00 4.11
C CYS A 55 -3.97 -1.11 3.01
N VAL A 56 -3.35 0.00 3.40
CA VAL A 56 -2.70 0.94 2.45
C VAL A 56 -1.61 0.27 1.62
N GLU A 57 -0.82 -0.63 2.21
CA GLU A 57 0.28 -1.31 1.49
C GLU A 57 -0.23 -2.36 0.49
N CYS A 58 -1.43 -2.91 0.71
CA CYS A 58 -2.00 -3.92 -0.18
C CYS A 58 -2.89 -3.33 -1.28
N ALA A 59 -3.32 -2.09 -1.15
CA ALA A 59 -4.29 -1.49 -2.07
C ALA A 59 -3.84 -1.61 -3.54
N ASP A 60 -2.61 -1.16 -3.82
CA ASP A 60 -2.05 -1.19 -5.18
C ASP A 60 -1.97 -2.61 -5.76
N SER A 61 -1.63 -3.60 -4.93
CA SER A 61 -1.60 -5.01 -5.36
C SER A 61 -2.99 -5.55 -5.67
N TRP A 62 -3.99 -5.19 -4.88
CA TRP A 62 -5.38 -5.58 -5.15
C TRP A 62 -5.94 -4.92 -6.41
N GLU A 63 -5.56 -3.67 -6.66
CA GLU A 63 -5.97 -2.94 -7.85
C GLU A 63 -5.46 -3.57 -9.16
N LEU A 64 -4.46 -4.46 -9.12
CA LEU A 64 -4.01 -5.18 -10.31
C LEU A 64 -5.12 -6.04 -10.92
N ASP A 65 -5.76 -6.87 -10.08
CA ASP A 65 -6.78 -7.84 -10.52
C ASP A 65 -8.21 -7.35 -10.24
N HIS A 66 -8.38 -6.37 -9.35
CA HIS A 66 -9.66 -5.91 -8.87
C HIS A 66 -9.89 -4.42 -9.10
N HIS A 67 -11.15 -4.05 -9.28
CA HIS A 67 -11.64 -2.70 -9.07
C HIS A 67 -11.96 -2.53 -7.58
N VAL A 68 -11.32 -1.56 -6.92
CA VAL A 68 -11.57 -1.23 -5.52
C VAL A 68 -12.53 -0.04 -5.45
N ASP A 69 -13.72 -0.25 -4.90
CA ASP A 69 -14.77 0.77 -4.81
C ASP A 69 -14.59 1.65 -3.56
N TYR A 70 -13.59 2.53 -3.58
CA TYR A 70 -13.27 3.40 -2.44
C TYR A 70 -14.44 4.27 -2.00
N GLU A 71 -15.22 4.81 -2.94
CA GLU A 71 -16.28 5.77 -2.62
C GLU A 71 -17.54 5.14 -2.00
N LEU A 72 -17.73 3.83 -2.18
CA LEU A 72 -18.97 3.15 -1.80
C LEU A 72 -19.18 3.09 -0.28
N THR A 73 -18.10 3.11 0.50
CA THR A 73 -18.13 2.89 1.94
C THR A 73 -17.28 3.93 2.66
N GLY A 74 -17.59 4.21 3.93
CA GLY A 74 -16.75 5.08 4.75
C GLY A 74 -15.36 4.49 5.01
N GLY A 75 -15.24 3.16 5.02
CA GLY A 75 -13.94 2.47 5.12
C GLY A 75 -13.10 2.65 3.87
N GLY A 76 -13.71 2.57 2.68
CA GLY A 76 -13.05 2.80 1.40
C GLY A 76 -12.54 4.24 1.28
N ARG A 77 -13.37 5.24 1.61
CA ARG A 77 -12.95 6.65 1.53
C ARG A 77 -11.75 6.96 2.42
N ARG A 78 -11.77 6.48 3.67
CA ARG A 78 -10.63 6.62 4.59
C ARG A 78 -9.36 5.92 4.07
N LEU A 79 -9.52 4.77 3.43
CA LEU A 79 -8.40 4.09 2.81
C LEU A 79 -7.83 4.91 1.64
N ARG A 80 -8.68 5.51 0.81
CA ARG A 80 -8.27 6.41 -0.29
C ARG A 80 -7.50 7.62 0.23
N GLU A 81 -8.03 8.29 1.25
CA GLU A 81 -7.38 9.41 1.93
C GLU A 81 -5.98 9.03 2.48
N ALA A 82 -5.87 7.85 3.09
CA ALA A 82 -4.60 7.37 3.63
C ALA A 82 -3.58 7.05 2.52
N LEU A 83 -4.03 6.49 1.39
CA LEU A 83 -3.19 6.25 0.22
C LEU A 83 -2.71 7.57 -0.39
N ASP A 84 -3.58 8.56 -0.53
CA ASP A 84 -3.20 9.88 -1.04
C ASP A 84 -2.19 10.56 -0.13
N THR A 85 -2.36 10.45 1.18
CA THR A 85 -1.38 10.94 2.17
C THR A 85 -0.03 10.22 2.02
N GLN A 86 -0.02 8.90 1.85
CA GLN A 86 1.21 8.12 1.68
C GLN A 86 1.95 8.48 0.38
N ARG A 87 1.21 8.72 -0.71
CA ARG A 87 1.77 9.10 -2.02
C ARG A 87 2.24 10.55 -2.06
N ALA A 88 1.62 11.43 -1.29
CA ALA A 88 2.03 12.83 -1.16
C ALA A 88 3.21 13.04 -0.20
N ALA A 89 3.52 12.05 0.65
CA ALA A 89 4.68 12.11 1.52
C ALA A 89 5.96 12.10 0.67
N PRO A 90 6.91 13.01 0.89
CA PRO A 90 8.20 12.95 0.19
C PRO A 90 8.86 11.62 0.53
N THR A 91 9.24 10.88 -0.51
CA THR A 91 10.08 9.68 -0.37
C THR A 91 11.42 10.12 0.20
N SER A 92 11.58 10.04 1.53
CA SER A 92 12.86 10.23 2.20
C SER A 92 13.79 9.06 1.91
N ASN A 93 14.22 8.93 0.66
CA ASN A 93 15.35 8.11 0.23
C ASN A 93 16.21 8.97 -0.73
N GLU A 94 16.72 10.10 -0.23
CA GLU A 94 17.92 10.72 -0.80
C GLU A 94 19.06 10.44 0.19
N PRO A 95 20.12 9.69 -0.18
CA PRO A 95 21.41 9.92 0.41
C PRO A 95 21.85 11.30 -0.05
N ALA A 96 21.77 12.28 0.86
CA ALA A 96 22.43 13.55 0.67
C ALA A 96 23.95 13.33 0.74
N GLU A 97 24.60 13.35 -0.41
CA GLU A 97 26.01 13.78 -0.51
C GLU A 97 26.07 14.86 -1.58
N ASP A 98 25.82 16.08 -1.12
CA ASP A 98 26.14 17.31 -1.82
C ASP A 98 27.65 17.51 -1.76
N ASP A 99 28.23 17.64 -2.96
CA ASP A 99 29.27 18.60 -3.34
C ASP A 99 30.50 18.75 -2.43
N THR A 100 31.69 18.39 -2.96
CA THR A 100 32.82 19.33 -3.03
C THR A 100 33.91 18.77 -3.96
N GLY A 101 34.14 19.43 -5.09
CA GLY A 101 35.51 19.64 -5.60
C GLY A 101 35.84 19.09 -6.99
N GLU A 102 35.62 19.89 -8.02
CA GLU A 102 36.57 20.05 -9.13
C GLU A 102 36.94 21.55 -9.21
N PRO A 103 38.08 22.00 -9.80
CA PRO A 103 39.02 21.28 -10.68
C PRO A 103 40.51 21.51 -10.34
N GLY A 104 41.43 20.69 -10.88
CA GLY A 104 42.86 20.93 -10.76
C GLY A 104 43.70 20.06 -11.69
N THR A 105 44.08 20.64 -12.82
CA THR A 105 45.12 20.16 -13.75
C THR A 105 46.45 19.98 -13.05
N ASP A 106 47.09 18.81 -13.18
CA ASP A 106 48.56 18.75 -13.19
C ASP A 106 49.05 17.62 -14.09
N THR A 107 49.83 18.04 -15.08
CA THR A 107 50.57 17.20 -16.01
C THR A 107 51.86 16.80 -15.29
N ALA A 108 52.06 15.52 -15.01
CA ALA A 108 53.35 15.03 -14.53
C ALA A 108 53.80 13.84 -15.40
N ASP A 109 54.68 14.21 -16.33
CA ASP A 109 55.65 13.38 -17.05
C ASP A 109 56.22 12.27 -16.15
N SER A 110 56.16 11.03 -16.61
CA SER A 110 56.92 9.93 -16.02
C SER A 110 57.89 9.37 -17.05
N SER A 111 58.99 10.10 -17.22
CA SER A 111 60.22 9.57 -17.78
C SER A 111 61.10 8.96 -16.67
N LEU A 112 61.64 7.76 -16.99
CA LEU A 112 62.89 7.12 -16.52
C LEU A 112 62.83 5.93 -15.53
N ALA A 113 63.15 4.77 -16.13
CA ALA A 113 64.30 3.89 -15.84
C ALA A 113 64.18 2.74 -14.81
N HIS A 114 64.17 1.52 -15.36
CA HIS A 114 65.05 0.34 -15.12
C HIS A 114 65.40 -0.13 -13.68
N PRO A 115 65.54 -1.45 -13.47
CA PRO A 115 66.68 -2.23 -13.97
C PRO A 115 66.38 -3.14 -15.17
#